data_AF-A0A1Y1XMC6-F1
#
_entry.id   AF-A0A1Y1XMC6-F1
#
_cell.length_a   1.000
_cell.length_b   1.000
_cell.length_c   1.000
_cell.angle_alpha   90.00
_cell.angle_beta   90.00
_cell.angle_gamma   90.00
#
_symmetry.space_group_name_H-M   'P 1'
#
loop_
_entity.id
_entity.type
_entity.pdbx_description
1 polymer ?
#
loop_
_entity_poly.entity_id
_entity_poly.type
_entity_poly.pdbx_seq_one_letter_code
_entity_poly.pdbx_strand_id
1 'polypeptide(L)'
;MLGVYEDEAEFSLKEVQDKINELNDYGIIIIISSGNKNENPCKGHTEVDKIYNALDGVMIIGALNNQNHGYGNLENIYEKASYSNYGECVNLFAPDTIRVTNKNNEIIDMSSGTSFATPFVSGLAATIIAEDSDIKYNFESLRKKLIELSIKDVIKGLDDETPNRLANNGKRIAYGELRCDDPSMKNVVLHMGCQSEFGYCDNTTDPDDPENTFNPDDLEDNFNLDDPEDTFNPDNVIRICDKDNKCEEGECCSMYGYCAKNYDRLCRIENGCQSEFGNCSTSKCGEQNGNRKCQEDECCSKDGVCVDILSNIGECFIENGCIEEFSDYQCLSTDPLVIKDYDKKYQEMAYFYIFGKIAQCNIMNFVNDRKLIKNANNFKVFFKNEIRDNICKGYRNNNCFEIINNSMEYSKYLPDEVMGLSIKDSLSSLYRYNMFCAIRNPSSKNDYCIPNNVKLDIVLSTLSEIIIDDLCPYNECRESYLNILKQNYEIMKNNVKDNNNIDDRILRTLKIYEESIKLLSENRCDKLAEMDFYLDDFYLDEQVKINEDKYKKTKKIVKKKGKCNNNNNNNNNNNNNNKN
;
A
#
# COMPACT_ATOMS: atom_id res chain seq x y z
N MET A 1 5.24 40.28 -37.66
CA MET A 1 5.09 40.97 -36.36
C MET A 1 5.58 40.00 -35.30
N LEU A 2 6.87 40.09 -34.98
CA LEU A 2 7.44 39.51 -33.77
C LEU A 2 7.15 40.52 -32.67
N GLY A 3 6.23 40.18 -31.77
CA GLY A 3 6.02 40.92 -30.52
C GLY A 3 7.02 40.40 -29.51
N VAL A 4 8.15 41.09 -29.40
CA VAL A 4 9.12 40.91 -28.33
C VAL A 4 8.45 41.47 -27.07
N TYR A 5 8.10 40.60 -26.11
CA TYR A 5 8.00 41.03 -24.72
C TYR A 5 9.43 40.97 -24.17
N GLU A 6 10.13 42.09 -24.32
CA GLU A 6 11.28 42.46 -23.50
C GLU A 6 10.78 42.75 -22.07
N ASP A 7 11.64 42.48 -21.10
CA ASP A 7 11.52 42.74 -19.65
C ASP A 7 11.02 41.58 -18.75
N GLU A 8 11.69 40.42 -18.81
CA GLU A 8 11.87 39.62 -17.59
C GLU A 8 13.19 40.07 -16.94
N ALA A 9 13.10 40.88 -15.89
CA ALA A 9 14.26 41.28 -15.10
C ALA A 9 14.89 40.03 -14.46
N GLU A 10 16.06 39.64 -14.94
CA GLU A 10 16.87 38.58 -14.35
C GLU A 10 17.47 39.11 -13.04
N PHE A 11 16.73 39.00 -11.93
CA PHE A 11 17.20 39.41 -10.61
C PHE A 11 18.39 38.56 -10.18
N SER A 12 19.45 39.20 -9.66
CA SER A 12 20.56 38.46 -9.06
C SER A 12 20.12 37.80 -7.74
N LEU A 13 20.69 36.62 -7.41
CA LEU A 13 20.45 35.92 -6.13
C LEU A 13 20.58 36.88 -4.93
N LYS A 14 21.55 37.79 -5.01
CA LYS A 14 21.80 38.79 -3.99
C LYS A 14 20.64 39.78 -3.84
N GLU A 15 20.08 40.28 -4.94
CA GLU A 15 18.93 41.19 -4.88
C GLU A 15 17.69 40.52 -4.30
N VAL A 16 17.47 39.24 -4.62
CA VAL A 16 16.37 38.45 -4.02
C VAL A 16 16.61 38.23 -2.53
N GLN A 17 17.83 37.87 -2.11
CA GLN A 17 18.19 37.72 -0.70
C GLN A 17 18.05 39.04 0.07
N ASP A 18 18.55 40.14 -0.48
CA ASP A 18 18.46 41.47 0.13
C ASP A 18 16.98 41.88 0.30
N LYS A 19 16.12 41.53 -0.67
CA LYS A 19 14.68 41.78 -0.57
C LYS A 19 14.00 40.90 0.49
N ILE A 20 14.36 39.63 0.61
CA ILE A 20 13.85 38.76 1.67
C ILE A 20 14.25 39.28 3.05
N ASN A 21 15.50 39.73 3.20
CA ASN A 21 15.97 40.34 4.45
C ASN A 21 15.16 41.59 4.79
N GLU A 22 14.95 42.48 3.81
CA GLU A 22 14.12 43.67 3.99
C GLU A 22 12.69 43.31 4.42
N LEU A 23 12.05 42.33 3.77
CA LEU A 23 10.71 41.87 4.13
C LEU A 23 10.65 41.30 5.55
N ASN A 24 11.64 40.49 5.93
CA ASN A 24 11.75 39.96 7.29
C ASN A 24 11.94 41.07 8.34
N ASP A 25 12.72 42.12 8.03
CA ASP A 25 12.91 43.30 8.89
C ASP A 25 11.59 44.08 9.09
N TYR A 26 10.72 44.10 8.07
CA TYR A 26 9.35 44.63 8.19
C TYR A 26 8.38 43.69 8.93
N GLY A 27 8.83 42.50 9.31
CA GLY A 27 8.00 41.48 9.98
C GLY A 27 7.15 40.64 9.02
N ILE A 28 7.44 40.67 7.73
CA ILE A 28 6.78 39.83 6.72
C ILE A 28 7.52 38.50 6.67
N ILE A 29 6.82 37.42 7.00
CA ILE A 29 7.38 36.06 7.07
C ILE A 29 7.04 35.32 5.79
N ILE A 30 8.06 34.73 5.16
CA ILE A 30 7.94 34.08 3.86
C ILE A 30 8.04 32.57 4.04
N ILE A 31 7.03 31.84 3.54
CA ILE A 31 6.94 30.38 3.58
C ILE A 31 6.80 29.89 2.14
N ILE A 32 7.65 28.95 1.72
CA ILE A 32 7.77 28.49 0.35
C ILE A 32 7.71 26.97 0.24
N SER A 33 7.36 26.49 -0.95
CA SER A 33 7.34 25.06 -1.26
C SER A 33 8.75 24.55 -1.58
N SER A 34 9.08 23.35 -1.09
CA SER A 34 10.36 22.70 -1.37
C SER A 34 10.51 22.26 -2.83
N GLY A 35 9.39 22.00 -3.53
CA GLY A 35 9.35 21.56 -4.93
C GLY A 35 9.01 20.07 -5.10
N ASN A 36 8.59 19.70 -6.32
CA ASN A 36 7.98 18.39 -6.62
C ASN A 36 8.87 17.51 -7.53
N LYS A 37 10.19 17.47 -7.31
CA LYS A 37 11.15 16.75 -8.17
C LYS A 37 11.79 15.53 -7.50
N ASN A 38 11.49 15.26 -6.23
CA ASN A 38 12.15 14.25 -5.39
C ASN A 38 13.68 14.36 -5.45
N GLU A 39 14.19 15.58 -5.33
CA GLU A 39 15.62 15.89 -5.28
C GLU A 39 15.96 16.59 -3.95
N ASN A 40 17.25 16.60 -3.59
CA ASN A 40 17.78 17.51 -2.58
C ASN A 40 18.13 18.85 -3.28
N PRO A 41 17.31 19.91 -3.12
CA PRO A 41 17.56 21.19 -3.77
C PRO A 41 18.56 22.05 -2.98
N CYS A 42 19.01 21.61 -1.80
CA CYS A 42 19.89 22.35 -0.90
C CYS A 42 21.37 22.33 -1.36
N LYS A 43 21.72 21.43 -2.28
CA LYS A 43 23.10 21.24 -2.79
C LYS A 43 23.20 21.59 -4.28
N GLY A 44 24.00 22.62 -4.61
CA GLY A 44 24.49 22.87 -5.98
C GLY A 44 23.73 23.93 -6.80
N HIS A 45 23.79 25.20 -6.39
CA HIS A 45 23.14 26.28 -7.12
C HIS A 45 24.04 26.87 -8.21
N THR A 46 23.68 26.67 -9.48
CA THR A 46 24.26 27.38 -10.64
C THR A 46 23.21 28.02 -11.55
N GLU A 47 21.91 27.84 -11.28
CA GLU A 47 20.82 28.33 -12.13
C GLU A 47 19.71 29.00 -11.30
N VAL A 48 19.08 30.02 -11.91
CA VAL A 48 18.12 30.95 -11.29
C VAL A 48 16.80 30.25 -10.89
N ASP A 49 16.42 29.17 -11.56
CA ASP A 49 15.17 28.44 -11.32
C ASP A 49 15.14 27.61 -10.03
N LYS A 50 16.27 27.49 -9.32
CA LYS A 50 16.41 26.72 -8.06
C LYS A 50 16.69 27.61 -6.85
N ILE A 51 16.54 28.92 -7.00
CA ILE A 51 17.08 29.94 -6.09
C ILE A 51 16.44 29.90 -4.69
N TYR A 52 15.12 29.75 -4.56
CA TYR A 52 14.46 30.04 -3.28
C TYR A 52 14.81 29.06 -2.15
N ASN A 53 15.18 27.82 -2.48
CA ASN A 53 15.62 26.84 -1.48
C ASN A 53 17.06 27.07 -0.98
N ALA A 54 17.77 28.03 -1.59
CA ALA A 54 19.12 28.46 -1.23
C ALA A 54 19.15 29.73 -0.37
N LEU A 55 18.00 30.38 -0.18
CA LEU A 55 17.91 31.69 0.44
C LEU A 55 17.74 31.56 1.95
N ASP A 56 18.45 32.38 2.70
CA ASP A 56 18.25 32.53 4.13
C ASP A 56 16.99 33.36 4.40
N GLY A 57 16.34 33.16 5.53
CA GLY A 57 15.17 33.96 5.90
C GLY A 57 13.84 33.53 5.26
N VAL A 58 13.77 32.31 4.70
CA VAL A 58 12.51 31.69 4.25
C VAL A 58 12.29 30.35 4.93
N MET A 59 11.02 29.97 5.10
CA MET A 59 10.65 28.65 5.60
C MET A 59 10.29 27.70 4.46
N ILE A 60 11.03 26.60 4.32
CA ILE A 60 10.89 25.65 3.22
C ILE A 60 10.06 24.44 3.67
N ILE A 61 8.97 24.17 2.95
CA ILE A 61 7.97 23.16 3.32
C ILE A 61 7.98 21.96 2.37
N GLY A 62 8.21 20.79 2.95
CA GLY A 62 8.04 19.47 2.33
C GLY A 62 6.60 18.98 2.39
N ALA A 63 6.29 17.97 1.58
CA ALA A 63 4.96 17.40 1.45
C ALA A 63 4.90 15.95 1.96
N LEU A 64 3.81 15.61 2.65
CA LEU A 64 3.43 14.25 3.03
C LEU A 64 2.34 13.72 2.09
N ASN A 65 2.36 12.40 1.84
CA ASN A 65 1.34 11.75 1.02
C ASN A 65 0.05 11.56 1.80
N ASN A 66 -0.81 12.57 1.80
CA ASN A 66 -2.16 12.45 2.36
C ASN A 66 -3.25 12.17 1.29
N GLN A 67 -2.94 11.39 0.24
CA GLN A 67 -3.92 11.04 -0.80
C GLN A 67 -4.62 9.69 -0.56
N ASN A 68 -3.87 8.64 -0.24
CA ASN A 68 -4.38 7.27 -0.13
C ASN A 68 -4.61 6.89 1.34
N HIS A 69 -5.83 7.11 1.86
CA HIS A 69 -6.22 6.70 3.22
C HIS A 69 -7.45 5.83 3.15
N GLY A 70 -7.31 4.62 3.66
CA GLY A 70 -8.37 3.78 4.17
C GLY A 70 -7.97 3.30 5.58
N TYR A 71 -8.90 2.66 6.28
CA TYR A 71 -8.68 2.14 7.62
C TYR A 71 -7.42 1.27 7.77
N GLY A 72 -6.95 0.61 6.70
CA GLY A 72 -5.78 -0.26 6.72
C GLY A 72 -4.41 0.40 6.44
N ASN A 73 -4.34 1.72 6.23
CA ASN A 73 -3.07 2.38 5.88
C ASN A 73 -2.93 3.81 6.41
N LEU A 74 -3.52 4.10 7.58
CA LEU A 74 -3.40 5.38 8.27
C LEU A 74 -1.94 5.80 8.49
N GLU A 75 -1.01 4.86 8.67
CA GLU A 75 0.41 5.19 8.80
C GLU A 75 1.01 5.89 7.56
N ASN A 76 0.41 5.70 6.38
CA ASN A 76 0.91 6.30 5.14
C ASN A 76 0.75 7.83 5.14
N ILE A 77 -0.10 8.40 6.01
CA ILE A 77 -0.21 9.85 6.19
C ILE A 77 1.10 10.48 6.68
N TYR A 78 1.96 9.66 7.30
CA TYR A 78 3.28 10.06 7.78
C TYR A 78 4.40 9.73 6.78
N GLU A 79 4.10 9.35 5.54
CA GLU A 79 5.12 9.14 4.52
C GLU A 79 5.41 10.41 3.73
N LYS A 80 6.70 10.69 3.47
CA LYS A 80 7.08 11.74 2.52
C LYS A 80 6.40 11.49 1.17
N ALA A 81 5.76 12.51 0.61
CA ALA A 81 5.21 12.42 -0.74
C ALA A 81 6.31 12.03 -1.73
N SER A 82 5.98 11.11 -2.64
CA SER A 82 6.97 10.53 -3.55
C SER A 82 7.68 11.56 -4.45
N TYR A 83 7.03 12.70 -4.70
CA TYR A 83 7.59 13.83 -5.44
C TYR A 83 8.19 14.92 -4.55
N SER A 84 7.93 14.96 -3.24
CA SER A 84 8.44 16.02 -2.37
C SER A 84 9.96 16.03 -2.40
N ASN A 85 10.52 17.21 -2.62
CA ASN A 85 11.92 17.49 -2.35
C ASN A 85 12.24 17.30 -0.86
N TYR A 86 13.52 17.08 -0.58
CA TYR A 86 14.07 16.75 0.75
C TYR A 86 15.42 17.45 0.94
N GLY A 87 16.08 17.28 2.07
CA GLY A 87 17.41 17.84 2.34
C GLY A 87 17.46 18.76 3.56
N GLU A 88 18.68 19.16 3.91
CA GLU A 88 19.04 19.89 5.13
C GLU A 88 18.38 21.27 5.27
N CYS A 89 18.01 21.89 4.14
CA CYS A 89 17.35 23.19 4.09
C CYS A 89 15.84 23.11 4.34
N VAL A 90 15.21 21.94 4.19
CA VAL A 90 13.77 21.76 4.45
C VAL A 90 13.50 21.90 5.95
N ASN A 91 12.56 22.80 6.32
CA ASN A 91 12.31 23.10 7.72
C ASN A 91 11.24 22.21 8.35
N LEU A 92 10.14 21.97 7.64
CA LEU A 92 8.96 21.24 8.09
C LEU A 92 8.32 20.49 6.92
N PHE A 93 7.52 19.48 7.23
CA PHE A 93 6.63 18.80 6.30
C PHE A 93 5.17 19.00 6.71
N ALA A 94 4.27 19.05 5.73
CA ALA A 94 2.83 19.15 5.96
C ALA A 94 2.03 18.32 4.93
N PRO A 95 0.74 18.02 5.22
CA PRO A 95 -0.17 17.40 4.26
C PRO A 95 -0.26 18.20 2.96
N ASP A 96 -0.36 17.54 1.82
CA ASP A 96 -0.23 18.12 0.49
C ASP A 96 -1.42 17.94 -0.44
N THR A 97 -2.35 17.07 -0.09
CA THR A 97 -3.49 16.69 -0.92
C THR A 97 -4.70 17.43 -0.39
N ILE A 98 -5.32 18.21 -1.28
CA ILE A 98 -6.58 18.90 -1.02
C ILE A 98 -7.70 18.23 -1.82
N ARG A 99 -8.90 18.27 -1.26
CA ARG A 99 -10.14 17.87 -1.93
C ARG A 99 -11.00 19.11 -2.09
N VAL A 100 -11.30 19.46 -3.32
CA VAL A 100 -12.24 20.54 -3.63
C VAL A 100 -13.61 19.92 -3.71
N THR A 101 -14.53 20.40 -2.89
CA THR A 101 -15.92 19.95 -2.88
C THR A 101 -16.84 21.00 -3.47
N ASN A 102 -17.95 20.57 -4.06
CA ASN A 102 -19.04 21.48 -4.39
C ASN A 102 -19.91 21.77 -3.14
N LYS A 103 -20.97 22.55 -3.30
CA LYS A 103 -21.91 22.88 -2.20
C LYS A 103 -22.67 21.67 -1.64
N ASN A 104 -22.80 20.60 -2.44
CA ASN A 104 -23.36 19.32 -2.02
C ASN A 104 -22.27 18.40 -1.49
N ASN A 105 -21.07 18.95 -1.33
CA ASN A 105 -20.00 18.35 -0.56
C ASN A 105 -19.38 17.14 -1.35
N GLU A 106 -19.77 16.98 -2.62
CA GLU A 106 -19.18 16.04 -3.59
C GLU A 106 -17.79 16.52 -4.03
N ILE A 107 -16.81 15.62 -4.08
CA ILE A 107 -15.45 15.91 -4.53
C ILE A 107 -15.48 16.18 -6.04
N ILE A 108 -15.15 17.40 -6.44
CA ILE A 108 -15.10 17.82 -7.84
C ILE A 108 -13.68 17.94 -8.39
N ASP A 109 -12.69 18.09 -7.50
CA ASP A 109 -11.28 18.10 -7.86
C ASP A 109 -10.42 17.57 -6.70
N MET A 110 -9.29 16.98 -7.03
CA MET A 110 -8.28 16.52 -6.08
C MET A 110 -6.92 16.88 -6.63
N SER A 111 -6.16 17.66 -5.85
CA SER A 111 -4.85 18.13 -6.25
C SER A 111 -3.84 17.94 -5.14
N SER A 112 -2.60 17.67 -5.52
CA SER A 112 -1.52 17.36 -4.58
C SER A 112 -0.22 18.04 -4.98
N GLY A 113 0.58 18.43 -3.99
CA GLY A 113 1.89 19.06 -4.23
C GLY A 113 2.42 19.84 -3.04
N THR A 114 3.73 20.08 -3.01
CA THR A 114 4.36 20.95 -1.99
C THR A 114 3.77 22.37 -1.96
N SER A 115 3.21 22.84 -3.08
CA SER A 115 2.43 24.07 -3.17
C SER A 115 1.19 24.09 -2.28
N PHE A 116 0.60 22.94 -1.96
CA PHE A 116 -0.54 22.81 -1.04
C PHE A 116 -0.12 22.54 0.40
N ALA A 117 1.04 21.90 0.62
CA ALA A 117 1.64 21.80 1.94
C ALA A 117 2.05 23.16 2.53
N THR A 118 2.51 24.07 1.66
CA THR A 118 2.93 25.43 2.04
C THR A 118 1.82 26.25 2.73
N PRO A 119 0.61 26.42 2.16
CA PRO A 119 -0.46 27.17 2.80
C PRO A 119 -0.97 26.55 4.10
N PHE A 120 -0.85 25.22 4.31
CA PHE A 120 -1.13 24.62 5.62
C PHE A 120 -0.21 25.20 6.70
N VAL A 121 1.09 25.29 6.43
CA VAL A 121 2.05 25.86 7.37
C VAL A 121 1.87 27.38 7.51
N SER A 122 1.49 28.09 6.44
CA SER A 122 1.14 29.50 6.53
C SER A 122 -0.08 29.77 7.40
N GLY A 123 -1.13 28.94 7.28
CA GLY A 123 -2.30 29.01 8.16
C GLY A 123 -1.94 28.70 9.61
N LEU A 124 -1.15 27.65 9.83
CA LEU A 124 -0.62 27.29 11.14
C LEU A 124 0.20 28.43 11.79
N ALA A 125 1.07 29.07 11.01
CA ALA A 125 1.85 30.21 11.45
C ALA A 125 0.93 31.37 11.88
N ALA A 126 -0.10 31.67 11.08
CA ALA A 126 -1.06 32.71 11.36
C ALA A 126 -1.88 32.44 12.64
N THR A 127 -2.31 31.19 12.87
CA THR A 127 -3.05 30.84 14.10
C THR A 127 -2.18 30.98 15.34
N ILE A 128 -0.92 30.56 15.29
CA ILE A 128 0.02 30.75 16.41
C ILE A 128 0.24 32.24 16.70
N ILE A 129 0.45 33.07 15.67
CA ILE A 129 0.57 34.53 15.83
C ILE A 129 -0.69 35.12 16.45
N ALA A 130 -1.88 34.66 16.05
CA ALA A 130 -3.14 35.15 16.57
C ALA A 130 -3.38 34.76 18.03
N GLU A 131 -3.03 33.53 18.43
CA GLU A 131 -3.16 33.06 19.80
C GLU A 131 -2.16 33.75 20.75
N ASP A 132 -0.93 33.89 20.31
CA ASP A 132 0.15 34.54 21.06
C ASP A 132 0.17 36.05 20.76
N SER A 133 -1.00 36.72 20.81
CA SER A 133 -1.16 38.12 20.41
C SER A 133 -0.26 39.13 21.15
N ASP A 134 0.23 38.78 22.35
CA ASP A 134 1.18 39.58 23.13
C ASP A 134 2.64 39.42 22.66
N ILE A 135 2.93 38.42 21.81
CA ILE A 135 4.26 38.12 21.29
C ILE A 135 4.38 38.66 19.87
N LYS A 136 5.29 39.61 19.68
CA LYS A 136 5.66 40.05 18.32
C LYS A 136 6.64 39.07 17.70
N TYR A 137 6.14 38.20 16.84
CA TYR A 137 6.97 37.27 16.07
C TYR A 137 7.76 37.97 14.97
N ASN A 138 9.01 37.53 14.79
CA ASN A 138 9.79 37.75 13.59
C ASN A 138 10.08 36.39 12.93
N PHE A 139 10.75 36.39 11.78
CA PHE A 139 11.07 35.15 11.06
C PHE A 139 11.71 34.08 11.96
N GLU A 140 12.79 34.41 12.67
CA GLU A 140 13.52 33.45 13.50
C GLU A 140 12.71 32.95 14.69
N SER A 141 12.01 33.85 15.40
CA SER A 141 11.23 33.45 16.56
C SER A 141 10.04 32.58 16.17
N LEU A 142 9.38 32.85 15.04
CA LEU A 142 8.28 32.02 14.55
C LEU A 142 8.77 30.70 13.99
N ARG A 143 9.85 30.71 13.20
CA ARG A 143 10.48 29.49 12.69
C ARG A 143 10.87 28.56 13.84
N LYS A 144 11.50 29.11 14.89
CA LYS A 144 11.86 28.33 16.09
C LYS A 144 10.62 27.77 16.78
N LYS A 145 9.56 28.58 16.96
CA LYS A 145 8.30 28.14 17.57
C LYS A 145 7.65 27.01 16.77
N LEU A 146 7.55 27.13 15.45
CA LEU A 146 6.98 26.09 14.59
C LEU A 146 7.81 24.79 14.60
N ILE A 147 9.15 24.88 14.61
CA ILE A 147 10.04 23.73 14.77
C ILE A 147 9.87 23.09 16.15
N GLU A 148 9.74 23.88 17.20
CA GLU A 148 9.53 23.40 18.56
C GLU A 148 8.23 22.60 18.66
N LEU A 149 7.14 23.15 18.13
CA LEU A 149 5.82 22.53 18.10
C LEU A 149 5.73 21.32 17.17
N SER A 150 6.60 21.23 16.16
CA SER A 150 6.59 20.11 15.22
C SER A 150 6.70 18.75 15.92
N ILE A 151 5.97 17.78 15.38
CA ILE A 151 6.11 16.37 15.75
C ILE A 151 7.39 15.86 15.08
N LYS A 152 8.30 15.32 15.86
CA LYS A 152 9.64 14.93 15.41
C LYS A 152 9.68 13.43 15.15
N ASP A 153 10.48 13.04 14.15
CA ASP A 153 10.87 11.65 13.91
C ASP A 153 9.71 10.67 13.61
N VAL A 154 8.57 11.20 13.11
CA VAL A 154 7.41 10.38 12.70
C VAL A 154 7.34 10.16 11.19
N ILE A 155 8.05 10.98 10.40
CA ILE A 155 7.94 10.94 8.95
C ILE A 155 8.79 9.79 8.39
N LYS A 156 8.18 8.93 7.58
CA LYS A 156 8.84 7.82 6.91
C LYS A 156 9.33 8.24 5.52
N GLY A 157 10.42 7.62 5.05
CA GLY A 157 10.95 7.85 3.69
C GLY A 157 11.79 9.13 3.51
N LEU A 158 12.31 9.70 4.61
CA LEU A 158 13.32 10.76 4.59
C LEU A 158 14.74 10.18 4.62
N ASP A 159 15.72 10.92 4.10
CA ASP A 159 17.14 10.61 4.31
C ASP A 159 17.63 11.17 5.66
N ASP A 160 18.82 10.75 6.08
CA ASP A 160 19.41 11.13 7.38
C ASP A 160 19.80 12.62 7.45
N GLU A 161 19.91 13.31 6.31
CA GLU A 161 20.27 14.73 6.25
C GLU A 161 19.04 15.65 6.33
N THR A 162 17.83 15.11 6.09
CA THR A 162 16.57 15.85 6.09
C THR A 162 15.99 15.95 7.50
N PRO A 163 15.69 17.16 8.01
CA PRO A 163 15.05 17.30 9.31
C PRO A 163 13.66 16.67 9.33
N ASN A 164 13.48 15.65 10.18
CA ASN A 164 12.21 14.94 10.33
C ASN A 164 11.26 15.68 11.26
N ARG A 165 10.48 16.60 10.69
CA ARG A 165 9.61 17.52 11.44
C ARG A 165 8.27 17.70 10.74
N LEU A 166 7.21 17.13 11.31
CA LEU A 166 5.83 17.32 10.85
C LEU A 166 5.22 18.55 11.52
N ALA A 167 4.70 19.47 10.71
CA ALA A 167 4.04 20.69 11.16
C ALA A 167 2.87 20.39 12.11
N ASN A 168 2.80 21.11 13.22
CA ASN A 168 1.78 20.91 14.26
C ASN A 168 1.54 22.22 15.04
N ASN A 169 0.32 22.41 15.54
CA ASN A 169 -0.10 23.62 16.29
C ASN A 169 0.13 23.52 17.80
N GLY A 170 0.71 22.43 18.30
CA GLY A 170 0.93 22.20 19.72
C GLY A 170 -0.34 21.91 20.52
N LYS A 171 -1.51 21.91 19.87
CA LYS A 171 -2.78 21.62 20.52
C LYS A 171 -2.99 20.11 20.51
N ARG A 172 -3.46 19.62 21.65
CA ARG A 172 -3.81 18.20 21.85
C ARG A 172 -5.33 17.98 21.85
N ILE A 173 -6.10 19.03 21.54
CA ILE A 173 -7.56 19.09 21.54
C ILE A 173 -7.98 19.82 20.27
N ALA A 174 -8.88 19.22 19.47
CA ALA A 174 -9.49 19.86 18.31
C ALA A 174 -10.85 20.47 18.72
N TYR A 175 -11.10 21.73 18.38
CA TYR A 175 -12.40 22.38 18.58
C TYR A 175 -13.16 22.39 17.25
N GLY A 176 -14.25 21.63 17.18
CA GLY A 176 -15.14 21.46 16.03
C GLY A 176 -16.24 20.45 16.38
N GLU A 177 -17.27 20.33 15.53
CA GLU A 177 -18.25 19.23 15.68
C GLU A 177 -17.52 17.88 15.71
N LEU A 178 -18.02 16.97 16.54
CA LEU A 178 -17.42 15.68 16.84
C LEU A 178 -17.12 14.92 15.56
N ARG A 179 -15.84 14.70 15.28
CA ARG A 179 -15.41 13.92 14.11
C ARG A 179 -15.04 12.50 14.48
N CYS A 180 -15.51 11.54 13.67
CA CYS A 180 -15.18 10.12 13.83
C CYS A 180 -13.69 9.82 13.57
N ASP A 181 -12.92 10.76 13.01
CA ASP A 181 -11.50 10.61 12.61
C ASP A 181 -10.51 11.38 13.51
N ASP A 182 -10.91 11.77 14.73
CA ASP A 182 -10.03 12.40 15.72
C ASP A 182 -8.90 11.43 16.19
N PRO A 183 -7.61 11.77 16.00
CA PRO A 183 -6.47 10.92 16.38
C PRO A 183 -6.31 10.70 17.89
N SER A 184 -7.04 11.46 18.72
CA SER A 184 -7.13 11.24 20.17
C SER A 184 -8.01 10.03 20.54
N MET A 185 -8.78 9.47 19.61
CA MET A 185 -9.80 8.42 19.82
C MET A 185 -10.90 8.79 20.82
N LYS A 186 -11.06 10.07 21.20
CA LYS A 186 -12.07 10.46 22.20
C LYS A 186 -13.52 10.26 21.75
N ASN A 187 -13.80 10.18 20.45
CA ASN A 187 -15.14 10.37 19.91
C ASN A 187 -15.63 9.29 18.94
N VAL A 188 -15.10 8.06 19.03
CA VAL A 188 -15.79 6.92 18.42
C VAL A 188 -16.97 6.55 19.33
N VAL A 189 -18.12 7.17 19.10
CA VAL A 189 -19.37 6.66 19.66
C VAL A 189 -19.62 5.31 18.99
N LEU A 190 -19.45 4.23 19.76
CA LEU A 190 -19.39 2.86 19.27
C LEU A 190 -20.76 2.25 18.97
N HIS A 191 -21.84 3.03 18.98
CA HIS A 191 -23.15 2.59 18.54
C HIS A 191 -23.84 3.70 17.73
N MET A 192 -24.24 3.35 16.50
CA MET A 192 -24.97 4.16 15.50
C MET A 192 -24.09 5.00 14.54
N GLY A 193 -24.40 4.87 13.23
CA GLY A 193 -23.44 4.98 12.13
C GLY A 193 -22.92 6.38 11.79
N CYS A 194 -21.63 6.46 11.42
CA CYS A 194 -21.03 7.62 10.76
C CYS A 194 -21.46 7.65 9.28
N GLN A 195 -22.02 8.77 8.79
CA GLN A 195 -22.16 8.99 7.35
C GLN A 195 -20.80 9.41 6.75
N SER A 196 -20.26 8.52 5.93
CA SER A 196 -18.87 8.47 5.47
C SER A 196 -18.43 9.56 4.48
N GLU A 197 -19.27 10.54 4.17
CA GLU A 197 -18.86 11.59 3.20
C GLU A 197 -18.26 12.83 3.87
N PHE A 198 -18.58 13.13 5.14
CA PHE A 198 -18.12 14.38 5.81
C PHE A 198 -17.55 14.22 7.24
N GLY A 199 -17.65 13.04 7.84
CA GLY A 199 -17.00 12.74 9.12
C GLY A 199 -17.69 13.32 10.36
N TYR A 200 -19.01 13.58 10.31
CA TYR A 200 -19.81 14.01 11.47
C TYR A 200 -20.62 12.84 12.05
N CYS A 201 -20.87 12.86 13.36
CA CYS A 201 -21.75 11.90 14.05
C CYS A 201 -23.20 12.43 14.10
N ASP A 202 -24.18 11.67 13.60
CA ASP A 202 -25.62 11.96 13.75
C ASP A 202 -26.24 10.98 14.75
N ASN A 203 -27.07 11.48 15.67
CA ASN A 203 -27.73 10.70 16.73
C ASN A 203 -29.15 10.23 16.34
N THR A 204 -29.49 10.23 15.05
CA THR A 204 -30.85 9.85 14.62
C THR A 204 -30.86 8.60 13.72
N THR A 205 -31.54 7.57 14.27
CA THR A 205 -32.21 6.41 13.66
C THR A 205 -31.41 5.17 13.16
N ASP A 206 -31.74 4.02 13.76
CA ASP A 206 -31.48 2.65 13.27
C ASP A 206 -32.66 2.22 12.36
N PRO A 207 -32.46 1.66 11.14
CA PRO A 207 -33.55 1.46 10.19
C PRO A 207 -34.41 0.19 10.31
N ASP A 208 -34.25 -0.72 11.28
CA ASP A 208 -34.97 -2.02 11.26
C ASP A 208 -35.38 -2.59 12.64
N ASP A 209 -36.15 -1.85 13.46
CA ASP A 209 -36.91 -2.41 14.59
C ASP A 209 -38.43 -2.14 14.45
N PRO A 210 -39.28 -3.15 14.17
CA PRO A 210 -40.71 -2.95 13.97
C PRO A 210 -41.58 -2.96 15.24
N GLU A 211 -41.03 -3.00 16.47
CA GLU A 211 -41.86 -3.15 17.69
C GLU A 211 -41.71 -2.08 18.80
N ASN A 212 -41.29 -0.85 18.47
CA ASN A 212 -41.38 0.27 19.44
C ASN A 212 -42.25 1.41 18.92
N THR A 213 -43.57 1.27 19.08
CA THR A 213 -44.51 2.41 19.02
C THR A 213 -44.30 3.28 20.24
N PHE A 214 -43.40 4.27 20.14
CA PHE A 214 -43.32 5.35 21.12
C PHE A 214 -44.39 6.41 20.79
N ASN A 215 -45.21 6.73 21.80
CA ASN A 215 -46.31 7.68 21.70
C ASN A 215 -45.74 9.11 21.69
N PRO A 216 -46.04 9.97 20.71
CA PRO A 216 -45.43 11.31 20.61
C PRO A 216 -45.87 12.33 21.68
N ASP A 217 -46.69 11.94 22.65
CA ASP A 217 -47.25 12.84 23.67
C ASP A 217 -46.43 12.86 24.98
N ASP A 218 -45.36 12.06 25.13
CA ASP A 218 -44.60 11.91 26.39
C ASP A 218 -43.27 12.70 26.48
N LEU A 219 -43.01 13.64 25.56
CA LEU A 219 -41.86 14.55 25.66
C LEU A 219 -42.26 16.00 25.38
N GLU A 220 -43.06 16.57 26.28
CA GLU A 220 -43.00 18.01 26.55
C GLU A 220 -41.72 18.28 27.37
N ASP A 221 -40.65 18.67 26.69
CA ASP A 221 -39.85 19.85 27.08
C ASP A 221 -38.88 20.20 25.94
N ASN A 222 -39.18 21.33 25.29
CA ASN A 222 -38.48 21.88 24.13
C ASN A 222 -37.03 22.29 24.47
N PHE A 223 -36.06 21.86 23.65
CA PHE A 223 -34.87 22.66 23.38
C PHE A 223 -34.74 22.87 21.86
N ASN A 224 -35.08 24.09 21.43
CA ASN A 224 -34.78 24.62 20.10
C ASN A 224 -33.28 24.98 20.04
N LEU A 225 -32.56 24.40 19.09
CA LEU A 225 -31.17 24.78 18.78
C LEU A 225 -31.19 25.85 17.67
N ASP A 226 -31.37 27.10 18.07
CA ASP A 226 -31.13 28.29 17.22
C ASP A 226 -30.92 29.53 18.13
N ASP A 227 -29.90 29.52 18.99
CA ASP A 227 -29.35 30.75 19.63
C ASP A 227 -27.89 30.52 20.10
N PRO A 228 -26.89 31.33 19.68
CA PRO A 228 -25.48 31.10 20.01
C PRO A 228 -25.05 31.64 21.40
N GLU A 229 -25.92 31.54 22.41
CA GLU A 229 -25.61 31.94 23.80
C GLU A 229 -25.93 30.87 24.86
N ASP A 230 -25.98 29.57 24.51
CA ASP A 230 -26.02 28.52 25.55
C ASP A 230 -24.61 28.16 26.08
N THR A 231 -24.19 29.06 26.97
CA THR A 231 -23.37 28.88 28.17
C THR A 231 -22.65 27.56 28.42
N PHE A 232 -21.32 27.69 28.52
CA PHE A 232 -20.45 26.96 29.44
C PHE A 232 -21.17 26.60 30.75
N ASN A 233 -21.42 25.31 30.99
CA ASN A 233 -21.88 24.85 32.30
C ASN A 233 -20.69 24.85 33.29
N PRO A 234 -20.69 25.67 34.37
CA PRO A 234 -19.59 25.75 35.32
C PRO A 234 -19.41 24.51 36.21
N ASP A 235 -20.28 23.50 36.11
CA ASP A 235 -20.31 22.36 37.05
C ASP A 235 -19.44 21.15 36.65
N ASN A 236 -18.70 21.19 35.54
CA ASN A 236 -17.65 20.19 35.28
C ASN A 236 -16.39 20.50 36.10
N VAL A 237 -16.46 20.24 37.41
CA VAL A 237 -15.33 20.34 38.33
C VAL A 237 -14.25 19.35 37.90
N ILE A 238 -13.14 19.84 37.34
CA ILE A 238 -11.93 19.04 37.11
C ILE A 238 -11.43 18.57 38.48
N ARG A 239 -11.62 17.28 38.79
CA ARG A 239 -11.19 16.69 40.05
C ARG A 239 -9.68 16.48 40.02
N ILE A 240 -8.97 17.14 40.93
CA ILE A 240 -7.51 17.11 41.04
C ILE A 240 -7.09 15.88 41.84
N CYS A 241 -5.98 15.26 41.45
CA CYS A 241 -5.32 14.20 42.20
C CYS A 241 -3.85 14.53 42.42
N ASP A 242 -3.43 14.38 43.66
CA ASP A 242 -2.09 14.69 44.13
C ASP A 242 -1.83 13.95 45.47
N LYS A 243 -0.79 14.35 46.18
CA LYS A 243 -0.41 13.75 47.46
C LYS A 243 -1.54 13.77 48.51
N ASP A 244 -2.42 14.76 48.44
CA ASP A 244 -3.49 14.99 49.41
C ASP A 244 -4.86 14.54 48.88
N ASN A 245 -5.00 14.29 47.57
CA ASN A 245 -6.25 13.96 46.89
C ASN A 245 -6.14 12.70 46.02
N LYS A 246 -6.97 11.68 46.28
CA LYS A 246 -7.07 10.47 45.45
C LYS A 246 -8.36 10.47 44.61
N CYS A 247 -8.28 9.85 43.44
CA CYS A 247 -9.42 9.65 42.56
C CYS A 247 -10.39 8.59 43.10
N GLU A 248 -11.64 8.69 42.65
CA GLU A 248 -12.71 7.79 43.08
C GLU A 248 -12.56 6.39 42.46
N GLU A 249 -13.33 5.44 42.97
CA GLU A 249 -13.35 4.08 42.44
C GLU A 249 -13.83 4.08 40.98
N GLY A 250 -13.02 3.50 40.08
CA GLY A 250 -13.27 3.55 38.63
C GLY A 250 -12.55 4.68 37.89
N GLU A 251 -11.75 5.49 38.60
CA GLU A 251 -10.96 6.57 38.04
C GLU A 251 -9.45 6.39 38.25
N CYS A 252 -8.69 6.95 37.33
CA CYS A 252 -7.24 6.99 37.33
C CYS A 252 -6.75 8.41 37.58
N CYS A 253 -5.55 8.55 38.14
CA CYS A 253 -4.89 9.85 38.24
C CYS A 253 -3.95 10.03 37.05
N SER A 254 -4.23 10.99 36.18
CA SER A 254 -3.39 11.25 35.01
C SER A 254 -2.02 11.81 35.39
N MET A 255 -1.07 11.83 34.44
CA MET A 255 0.24 12.47 34.64
C MET A 255 0.16 13.98 34.94
N TYR A 256 -0.99 14.60 34.67
CA TYR A 256 -1.23 16.04 34.85
C TYR A 256 -1.89 16.36 36.19
N GLY A 257 -2.18 15.35 37.02
CA GLY A 257 -2.75 15.56 38.35
C GLY A 257 -4.25 15.82 38.36
N TYR A 258 -5.00 15.25 37.41
CA TYR A 258 -6.47 15.21 37.49
C TYR A 258 -7.01 13.80 37.24
N CYS A 259 -8.17 13.53 37.82
CA CYS A 259 -8.87 12.27 37.74
C CYS A 259 -9.58 12.12 36.39
N ALA A 260 -9.41 10.95 35.77
CA ALA A 260 -10.08 10.57 34.53
C ALA A 260 -10.69 9.17 34.68
N LYS A 261 -11.75 8.87 33.93
CA LYS A 261 -12.38 7.54 33.97
C LYS A 261 -11.45 6.48 33.35
N ASN A 262 -11.45 5.27 33.90
CA ASN A 262 -10.50 4.18 33.59
C ASN A 262 -10.29 3.80 32.11
N TYR A 263 -11.19 4.19 31.21
CA TYR A 263 -11.08 3.93 29.76
C TYR A 263 -10.31 5.00 28.99
N ASP A 264 -9.90 6.10 29.65
CA ASP A 264 -9.10 7.15 29.02
C ASP A 264 -7.65 6.67 28.81
N ARG A 265 -7.03 7.01 27.68
CA ARG A 265 -5.60 6.75 27.42
C ARG A 265 -4.72 7.34 28.52
N LEU A 266 -5.15 8.40 29.19
CA LEU A 266 -4.49 9.00 30.35
C LEU A 266 -4.37 8.07 31.55
N CYS A 267 -5.20 7.03 31.62
CA CYS A 267 -5.16 6.02 32.66
C CYS A 267 -4.08 4.96 32.43
N ARG A 268 -3.38 5.01 31.30
CA ARG A 268 -2.30 4.05 31.00
C ARG A 268 -1.03 4.40 31.79
N ILE A 269 -0.41 3.41 32.42
CA ILE A 269 0.88 3.54 33.11
C ILE A 269 1.94 4.07 32.14
N GLU A 270 1.90 3.64 30.88
CA GLU A 270 2.79 4.11 29.81
C GLU A 270 2.66 5.62 29.54
N ASN A 271 1.49 6.20 29.84
CA ASN A 271 1.19 7.62 29.67
C ASN A 271 1.36 8.42 30.97
N GLY A 272 2.06 7.85 31.96
CA GLY A 272 2.39 8.52 33.23
C GLY A 272 1.24 8.55 34.24
N CYS A 273 0.27 7.66 34.13
CA CYS A 273 -0.77 7.50 35.14
C CYS A 273 -0.15 7.19 36.52
N GLN A 274 -0.63 7.89 37.55
CA GLN A 274 -0.11 7.84 38.91
C GLN A 274 -0.93 6.85 39.74
N SER A 275 -0.46 5.60 39.81
CA SER A 275 -1.19 4.48 40.44
C SER A 275 -1.35 4.61 41.96
N GLU A 276 -0.57 5.48 42.61
CA GLU A 276 -0.71 5.80 44.03
C GLU A 276 -1.95 6.67 44.35
N PHE A 277 -2.48 7.39 43.34
CA PHE A 277 -3.59 8.32 43.46
C PHE A 277 -4.84 7.93 42.62
N GLY A 278 -4.79 6.84 41.84
CA GLY A 278 -5.94 6.31 41.11
C GLY A 278 -5.65 4.95 40.46
N ASN A 279 -6.66 4.35 39.82
CA ASN A 279 -6.56 3.04 39.18
C ASN A 279 -5.98 3.15 37.76
N CYS A 280 -4.68 2.90 37.61
CA CYS A 280 -4.03 2.89 36.29
C CYS A 280 -4.15 1.52 35.61
N SER A 281 -4.34 1.54 34.29
CA SER A 281 -4.30 0.37 33.41
C SER A 281 -2.97 0.32 32.65
N THR A 282 -2.64 -0.79 32.01
CA THR A 282 -1.48 -0.91 31.11
C THR A 282 -1.95 -1.46 29.78
N SER A 283 -1.31 -1.11 28.67
CA SER A 283 -1.54 -1.81 27.41
C SER A 283 -0.77 -3.14 27.35
N LYS A 284 0.21 -3.38 28.22
CA LYS A 284 1.07 -4.56 28.13
C LYS A 284 0.40 -5.83 28.65
N CYS A 285 0.57 -6.93 27.94
CA CYS A 285 0.16 -8.28 28.31
C CYS A 285 1.36 -9.13 28.72
N GLY A 286 1.10 -10.31 29.28
CA GLY A 286 2.13 -11.30 29.60
C GLY A 286 2.54 -11.39 31.06
N GLU A 287 3.40 -12.36 31.37
CA GLU A 287 3.77 -12.73 32.75
C GLU A 287 4.39 -11.56 33.52
N GLN A 288 5.26 -10.79 32.85
CA GLN A 288 5.92 -9.61 33.40
C GLN A 288 4.96 -8.50 33.83
N ASN A 289 3.69 -8.56 33.38
CA ASN A 289 2.62 -7.63 33.76
C ASN A 289 1.56 -8.31 34.64
N GLY A 290 1.98 -9.30 35.44
CA GLY A 290 1.09 -10.02 36.35
C GLY A 290 0.16 -10.99 35.64
N ASN A 291 0.62 -11.63 34.57
CA ASN A 291 -0.17 -12.49 33.68
C ASN A 291 -1.39 -11.77 33.08
N ARG A 292 -1.27 -10.46 32.82
CA ARG A 292 -2.36 -9.69 32.22
C ARG A 292 -2.71 -10.27 30.85
N LYS A 293 -3.98 -10.56 30.66
CA LYS A 293 -4.60 -10.90 29.38
C LYS A 293 -5.22 -9.67 28.74
N CYS A 294 -5.30 -9.68 27.41
CA CYS A 294 -5.97 -8.64 26.65
C CYS A 294 -7.48 -8.74 26.78
N GLN A 295 -8.17 -7.62 26.52
CA GLN A 295 -9.61 -7.53 26.67
C GLN A 295 -10.33 -8.12 25.46
N GLU A 296 -11.67 -8.13 25.50
CA GLU A 296 -12.47 -8.47 24.33
C GLU A 296 -12.10 -7.54 23.15
N ASP A 297 -12.09 -8.07 21.92
CA ASP A 297 -11.55 -7.46 20.69
C ASP A 297 -10.07 -6.98 20.69
N GLU A 298 -9.22 -7.41 21.65
CA GLU A 298 -7.77 -7.12 21.69
C GLU A 298 -6.89 -8.37 21.69
N CYS A 299 -5.88 -8.41 20.81
CA CYS A 299 -4.88 -9.47 20.83
C CYS A 299 -3.57 -9.01 21.51
N CYS A 300 -2.82 -9.95 22.09
CA CYS A 300 -1.48 -9.70 22.60
C CYS A 300 -0.46 -9.85 21.47
N SER A 301 0.14 -8.73 21.02
CA SER A 301 1.15 -8.75 19.97
C SER A 301 2.44 -9.43 20.43
N LYS A 302 3.33 -9.74 19.47
CA LYS A 302 4.66 -10.31 19.74
C LYS A 302 5.51 -9.50 20.72
N ASP A 303 5.24 -8.20 20.81
CA ASP A 303 5.98 -7.26 21.66
C ASP A 303 5.35 -7.17 23.07
N GLY A 304 4.35 -8.00 23.35
CA GLY A 304 3.67 -8.08 24.65
C GLY A 304 2.77 -6.89 24.91
N VAL A 305 2.11 -6.36 23.86
CA VAL A 305 1.17 -5.25 23.94
C VAL A 305 -0.20 -5.68 23.42
N CYS A 306 -1.25 -5.39 24.18
CA CYS A 306 -2.63 -5.56 23.74
C CYS A 306 -2.97 -4.50 22.70
N VAL A 307 -3.38 -4.96 21.52
CA VAL A 307 -3.76 -4.13 20.39
C VAL A 307 -5.13 -4.53 19.89
N ASP A 308 -5.92 -3.53 19.50
CA ASP A 308 -7.25 -3.71 18.92
C ASP A 308 -7.17 -4.47 17.58
N ILE A 309 -7.94 -5.54 17.43
CA ILE A 309 -7.92 -6.41 16.25
C ILE A 309 -8.35 -5.66 14.98
N LEU A 310 -9.29 -4.72 15.09
CA LEU A 310 -9.84 -4.00 13.95
C LEU A 310 -8.84 -2.98 13.40
N SER A 311 -8.07 -2.38 14.30
CA SER A 311 -7.11 -1.33 13.99
C SER A 311 -5.72 -1.88 13.65
N ASN A 312 -5.34 -3.03 14.24
CA ASN A 312 -4.00 -3.61 14.14
C ASN A 312 -4.03 -5.10 13.80
N ILE A 313 -4.95 -5.50 12.90
CA ILE A 313 -5.17 -6.90 12.52
C ILE A 313 -3.87 -7.65 12.19
N GLY A 314 -2.90 -6.98 11.57
CA GLY A 314 -1.61 -7.55 11.21
C GLY A 314 -0.86 -8.14 12.40
N GLU A 315 -0.86 -7.45 13.54
CA GLU A 315 -0.20 -7.89 14.77
C GLU A 315 -0.94 -9.03 15.46
N CYS A 316 -2.24 -9.15 15.21
CA CYS A 316 -3.09 -10.19 15.77
C CYS A 316 -3.00 -11.54 15.05
N PHE A 317 -2.23 -11.65 13.98
CA PHE A 317 -2.00 -12.94 13.35
C PHE A 317 -0.95 -13.77 14.11
N ILE A 318 -1.24 -15.04 14.35
CA ILE A 318 -0.32 -16.04 14.93
C ILE A 318 0.98 -16.07 14.13
N GLU A 319 0.91 -15.99 12.81
CA GLU A 319 2.07 -15.99 11.92
C GLU A 319 2.95 -14.74 12.07
N ASN A 320 2.43 -13.66 12.65
CA ASN A 320 3.20 -12.45 12.97
C ASN A 320 3.58 -12.38 14.47
N GLY A 321 3.32 -13.44 15.24
CA GLY A 321 3.75 -13.60 16.62
C GLY A 321 2.72 -13.20 17.67
N CYS A 322 1.43 -13.19 17.34
CA CYS A 322 0.38 -13.03 18.34
C CYS A 322 0.48 -14.11 19.44
N ILE A 323 0.42 -13.69 20.70
CA ILE A 323 0.63 -14.55 21.87
C ILE A 323 -0.72 -15.06 22.38
N GLU A 324 -1.09 -16.27 21.97
CA GLU A 324 -2.41 -16.86 22.25
C GLU A 324 -2.73 -16.94 23.75
N GLU A 325 -1.74 -17.29 24.58
CA GLU A 325 -1.90 -17.45 26.03
C GLU A 325 -2.49 -16.21 26.71
N PHE A 326 -2.17 -15.02 26.19
CA PHE A 326 -2.62 -13.74 26.75
C PHE A 326 -3.69 -13.05 25.89
N SER A 327 -4.22 -13.73 24.87
CA SER A 327 -5.19 -13.17 23.93
C SER A 327 -6.58 -13.81 24.00
N ASP A 328 -6.84 -14.71 24.98
CA ASP A 328 -8.14 -15.41 25.14
C ASP A 328 -8.79 -15.85 23.81
N TYR A 329 -7.98 -16.50 22.94
CA TYR A 329 -8.35 -17.02 21.61
C TYR A 329 -8.61 -15.99 20.51
N GLN A 330 -8.19 -14.74 20.70
CA GLN A 330 -8.38 -13.66 19.73
C GLN A 330 -7.26 -13.50 18.70
N CYS A 331 -6.21 -14.31 18.80
CA CYS A 331 -5.22 -14.38 17.72
C CYS A 331 -5.88 -14.98 16.47
N LEU A 332 -5.69 -14.30 15.35
CA LEU A 332 -6.15 -14.73 14.03
C LEU A 332 -5.08 -15.56 13.33
N SER A 333 -5.47 -16.33 12.33
CA SER A 333 -4.56 -17.06 11.46
C SER A 333 -4.78 -16.64 10.02
N THR A 334 -3.69 -16.60 9.28
CA THR A 334 -3.74 -16.51 7.83
C THR A 334 -4.04 -17.85 7.17
N ASP A 335 -4.18 -18.98 7.88
CA ASP A 335 -4.51 -20.25 7.22
C ASP A 335 -5.94 -20.21 6.61
N PRO A 336 -6.10 -20.39 5.29
CA PRO A 336 -7.42 -20.44 4.65
C PRO A 336 -8.38 -21.46 5.26
N LEU A 337 -7.86 -22.57 5.78
CA LEU A 337 -8.67 -23.61 6.42
C LEU A 337 -9.25 -23.18 7.75
N VAL A 338 -8.62 -22.21 8.42
CA VAL A 338 -9.05 -21.61 9.68
C VAL A 338 -9.95 -20.41 9.39
N ILE A 339 -9.56 -19.55 8.44
CA ILE A 339 -10.33 -18.34 8.09
C ILE A 339 -11.78 -18.66 7.72
N LYS A 340 -12.04 -19.76 6.99
CA LYS A 340 -13.39 -20.16 6.59
C LYS A 340 -14.37 -20.33 7.76
N ASP A 341 -13.85 -20.58 8.97
CA ASP A 341 -14.63 -20.85 10.18
C ASP A 341 -14.80 -19.57 11.02
N TYR A 342 -14.19 -18.44 10.64
CA TYR A 342 -14.40 -17.14 11.27
C TYR A 342 -15.75 -16.52 10.93
N ASP A 343 -16.24 -15.62 11.78
CA ASP A 343 -17.36 -14.76 11.41
C ASP A 343 -17.00 -13.87 10.21
N LYS A 344 -18.02 -13.53 9.40
CA LYS A 344 -17.86 -12.81 8.12
C LYS A 344 -16.98 -11.55 8.23
N LYS A 345 -17.11 -10.79 9.31
CA LYS A 345 -16.31 -9.60 9.62
C LYS A 345 -14.81 -9.93 9.66
N TYR A 346 -14.41 -10.97 10.40
CA TYR A 346 -13.02 -11.38 10.55
C TYR A 346 -12.47 -12.07 9.29
N GLN A 347 -13.34 -12.74 8.53
CA GLN A 347 -12.98 -13.24 7.19
C GLN A 347 -12.57 -12.11 6.26
N GLU A 348 -13.42 -11.09 6.10
CA GLU A 348 -13.16 -9.93 5.24
C GLU A 348 -11.88 -9.20 5.63
N MET A 349 -11.66 -9.03 6.93
CA MET A 349 -10.46 -8.43 7.50
C MET A 349 -9.19 -9.24 7.18
N ALA A 350 -9.23 -10.57 7.37
CA ALA A 350 -8.10 -11.43 7.03
C ALA A 350 -7.80 -11.39 5.53
N TYR A 351 -8.83 -11.46 4.68
CA TYR A 351 -8.68 -11.36 3.23
C TYR A 351 -8.06 -10.04 2.79
N PHE A 352 -8.49 -8.92 3.37
CA PHE A 352 -7.91 -7.60 3.08
C PHE A 352 -6.42 -7.54 3.46
N TYR A 353 -6.06 -8.08 4.63
CA TYR A 353 -4.66 -8.15 5.06
C TYR A 353 -3.79 -9.00 4.12
N ILE A 354 -4.27 -10.18 3.75
CA ILE A 354 -3.59 -11.09 2.81
C ILE A 354 -3.44 -10.42 1.45
N PHE A 355 -4.49 -9.79 0.94
CA PHE A 355 -4.45 -9.04 -0.32
C PHE A 355 -3.44 -7.90 -0.27
N GLY A 356 -3.37 -7.17 0.85
CA GLY A 356 -2.36 -6.13 1.07
C GLY A 356 -0.93 -6.67 0.98
N LYS A 357 -0.64 -7.82 1.63
CA LYS A 357 0.66 -8.50 1.50
C LYS A 357 0.96 -8.95 0.08
N ILE A 358 -0.03 -9.51 -0.61
CA ILE A 358 0.08 -9.94 -2.01
C ILE A 358 0.37 -8.74 -2.93
N ALA A 359 -0.29 -7.59 -2.72
CA ALA A 359 -0.13 -6.38 -3.51
C ALA A 359 1.28 -5.77 -3.36
N GLN A 360 1.92 -5.92 -2.20
CA GLN A 360 3.31 -5.51 -1.98
C GLN A 360 4.28 -6.27 -2.91
N CYS A 361 3.92 -7.49 -3.32
CA CYS A 361 4.70 -8.32 -4.24
C CYS A 361 4.54 -7.94 -5.72
N ASN A 362 3.93 -6.81 -6.03
CA ASN A 362 4.01 -6.27 -7.39
C ASN A 362 5.47 -5.93 -7.73
N ILE A 363 5.98 -6.48 -8.83
CA ILE A 363 7.37 -6.30 -9.25
C ILE A 363 7.76 -4.82 -9.44
N MET A 364 6.77 -3.98 -9.76
CA MET A 364 6.93 -2.54 -9.92
C MET A 364 7.38 -1.83 -8.64
N ASN A 365 7.08 -2.39 -7.47
CA ASN A 365 7.50 -1.84 -6.19
C ASN A 365 9.03 -1.96 -5.97
N PHE A 366 9.70 -2.84 -6.71
CA PHE A 366 11.14 -3.10 -6.59
C PHE A 366 11.96 -2.41 -7.69
N VAL A 367 11.35 -1.55 -8.50
CA VAL A 367 12.05 -0.82 -9.56
C VAL A 367 12.63 0.49 -9.05
N ASN A 368 13.96 0.58 -8.98
CA ASN A 368 14.68 1.74 -8.42
C ASN A 368 14.58 3.02 -9.27
N ASP A 369 14.49 2.92 -10.61
CA ASP A 369 14.36 4.07 -11.50
C ASP A 369 13.08 4.00 -12.34
N ARG A 370 12.03 4.70 -11.87
CA ARG A 370 10.74 4.79 -12.58
C ARG A 370 10.84 5.50 -13.92
N LYS A 371 11.90 6.28 -14.22
CA LYS A 371 12.08 6.94 -15.53
C LYS A 371 12.41 5.95 -16.65
N LEU A 372 12.89 4.75 -16.33
CA LEU A 372 13.04 3.64 -17.28
C LEU A 372 11.70 3.13 -17.84
N ILE A 373 10.59 3.52 -17.20
CA ILE A 373 9.22 3.00 -17.42
C ILE A 373 8.34 4.09 -18.04
N LYS A 374 8.91 5.06 -18.79
CA LYS A 374 8.12 6.10 -19.47
C LYS A 374 7.22 5.59 -20.59
N ASN A 375 7.40 4.33 -21.02
CA ASN A 375 6.52 3.64 -21.96
C ASN A 375 6.21 2.24 -21.41
N ALA A 376 4.96 2.02 -20.99
CA ALA A 376 4.46 0.74 -20.45
C ALA A 376 4.73 -0.49 -21.33
N ASN A 377 5.09 -0.29 -22.60
CA ASN A 377 5.41 -1.35 -23.56
C ASN A 377 6.87 -1.83 -23.56
N ASN A 378 7.74 -1.31 -22.68
CA ASN A 378 9.17 -1.62 -22.70
C ASN A 378 9.62 -2.59 -21.59
N PHE A 379 8.79 -3.57 -21.22
CA PHE A 379 9.11 -4.67 -20.28
C PHE A 379 10.48 -5.34 -20.54
N LYS A 380 10.97 -5.30 -21.78
CA LYS A 380 12.31 -5.73 -22.18
C LYS A 380 13.44 -5.14 -21.32
N VAL A 381 13.27 -3.92 -20.79
CA VAL A 381 14.27 -3.28 -19.93
C VAL A 381 14.50 -4.05 -18.63
N PHE A 382 13.44 -4.66 -18.07
CA PHE A 382 13.55 -5.45 -16.85
C PHE A 382 14.38 -6.72 -17.01
N PHE A 383 14.61 -7.20 -18.23
CA PHE A 383 15.41 -8.39 -18.48
C PHE A 383 16.92 -8.11 -18.61
N LYS A 384 17.36 -6.86 -18.48
CA LYS A 384 18.79 -6.55 -18.33
C LYS A 384 19.27 -7.07 -16.98
N ASN A 385 20.31 -7.90 -16.98
CA ASN A 385 20.80 -8.62 -15.79
C ASN A 385 20.89 -7.75 -14.53
N GLU A 386 21.58 -6.62 -14.58
CA GLU A 386 21.73 -5.73 -13.42
C GLU A 386 20.40 -5.18 -12.86
N ILE A 387 19.46 -4.84 -13.75
CA ILE A 387 18.12 -4.34 -13.36
C ILE A 387 17.30 -5.47 -12.75
N ARG A 388 17.26 -6.61 -13.43
CA ARG A 388 16.57 -7.82 -12.97
C ARG A 388 17.07 -8.26 -11.60
N ASP A 389 18.38 -8.22 -11.40
CA ASP A 389 19.03 -8.62 -10.16
C ASP A 389 18.59 -7.79 -8.98
N ASN A 390 18.53 -6.47 -9.14
CA ASN A 390 18.05 -5.57 -8.10
C ASN A 390 16.57 -5.80 -7.78
N ILE A 391 15.74 -5.90 -8.82
CA ILE A 391 14.30 -6.15 -8.70
C ILE A 391 14.05 -7.48 -7.96
N CYS A 392 14.65 -8.56 -8.45
CA CYS A 392 14.43 -9.90 -7.91
C CYS A 392 15.08 -10.12 -6.55
N LYS A 393 16.14 -9.37 -6.22
CA LYS A 393 16.65 -9.31 -4.85
C LYS A 393 15.62 -8.71 -3.89
N GLY A 394 15.02 -7.57 -4.24
CA GLY A 394 13.95 -6.96 -3.45
C GLY A 394 12.74 -7.89 -3.30
N TYR A 395 12.32 -8.49 -4.41
CA TYR A 395 11.22 -9.45 -4.46
C TYR A 395 11.43 -10.66 -3.53
N ARG A 396 12.62 -11.28 -3.57
CA ARG A 396 12.97 -12.41 -2.71
C ARG A 396 13.11 -12.00 -1.23
N ASN A 397 13.70 -10.83 -0.97
CA ASN A 397 13.84 -10.33 0.40
C ASN A 397 12.49 -10.06 1.10
N ASN A 398 11.43 -9.80 0.33
CA ASN A 398 10.07 -9.63 0.85
C ASN A 398 9.26 -10.95 0.87
N ASN A 399 9.93 -12.09 0.69
CA ASN A 399 9.33 -13.42 0.70
C ASN A 399 8.15 -13.62 -0.28
N CYS A 400 8.18 -12.91 -1.40
CA CYS A 400 7.06 -12.89 -2.33
C CYS A 400 6.75 -14.24 -3.00
N PHE A 401 7.74 -15.11 -3.15
CA PHE A 401 7.54 -16.47 -3.64
C PHE A 401 6.57 -17.26 -2.77
N GLU A 402 6.79 -17.27 -1.46
CA GLU A 402 5.96 -18.01 -0.51
C GLU A 402 4.56 -17.40 -0.40
N ILE A 403 4.48 -16.07 -0.30
CA ILE A 403 3.20 -15.34 -0.24
C ILE A 403 2.33 -15.67 -1.46
N ILE A 404 2.92 -15.60 -2.66
CA ILE A 404 2.18 -15.85 -3.90
C ILE A 404 1.90 -17.35 -4.08
N ASN A 405 2.78 -18.25 -3.68
CA ASN A 405 2.48 -19.68 -3.77
C ASN A 405 1.32 -20.08 -2.85
N ASN A 406 1.27 -19.53 -1.64
CA ASN A 406 0.16 -19.76 -0.73
C ASN A 406 -1.14 -19.11 -1.26
N SER A 407 -1.05 -18.00 -2.01
CA SER A 407 -2.19 -17.28 -2.64
C SER A 407 -3.17 -18.18 -3.40
N MET A 408 -2.70 -19.30 -3.96
CA MET A 408 -3.57 -20.25 -4.68
C MET A 408 -4.61 -20.88 -3.75
N GLU A 409 -4.23 -21.22 -2.54
CA GLU A 409 -5.14 -21.80 -1.58
C GLU A 409 -6.17 -20.76 -1.13
N TYR A 410 -5.71 -19.52 -0.86
CA TYR A 410 -6.58 -18.39 -0.55
C TYR A 410 -7.61 -18.11 -1.66
N SER A 411 -7.20 -18.20 -2.92
CA SER A 411 -8.08 -17.93 -4.07
C SER A 411 -9.33 -18.83 -4.14
N LYS A 412 -9.33 -19.97 -3.44
CA LYS A 412 -10.50 -20.85 -3.34
C LYS A 412 -11.57 -20.31 -2.39
N TYR A 413 -11.17 -19.46 -1.44
CA TYR A 413 -12.02 -18.95 -0.36
C TYR A 413 -12.31 -17.46 -0.51
N LEU A 414 -11.51 -16.76 -1.33
CA LEU A 414 -11.72 -15.37 -1.67
C LEU A 414 -12.90 -15.22 -2.66
N PRO A 415 -13.71 -14.15 -2.53
CA PRO A 415 -14.71 -13.82 -3.53
C PRO A 415 -14.05 -13.52 -4.88
N ASP A 416 -14.73 -13.80 -6.00
CA ASP A 416 -14.16 -13.65 -7.35
C ASP A 416 -13.65 -12.22 -7.65
N GLU A 417 -14.26 -11.23 -7.00
CA GLU A 417 -13.94 -9.82 -7.13
C GLU A 417 -13.91 -9.15 -5.74
N VAL A 418 -12.87 -8.35 -5.49
CA VAL A 418 -12.76 -7.50 -4.29
C VAL A 418 -12.47 -6.08 -4.77
N MET A 419 -13.32 -5.12 -4.38
CA MET A 419 -13.19 -3.71 -4.75
C MET A 419 -13.12 -3.46 -6.29
N GLY A 420 -13.86 -4.24 -7.09
CA GLY A 420 -13.85 -4.10 -8.55
C GLY A 420 -12.61 -4.67 -9.25
N LEU A 421 -11.77 -5.43 -8.53
CA LEU A 421 -10.60 -6.12 -9.06
C LEU A 421 -10.79 -7.63 -9.02
N SER A 422 -10.63 -8.27 -10.17
CA SER A 422 -10.55 -9.73 -10.27
C SER A 422 -9.32 -10.24 -9.53
N ILE A 423 -9.55 -11.02 -8.47
CA ILE A 423 -8.48 -11.62 -7.68
C ILE A 423 -7.69 -12.60 -8.55
N LYS A 424 -8.40 -13.38 -9.38
CA LYS A 424 -7.79 -14.34 -10.30
C LYS A 424 -6.83 -13.66 -11.29
N ASP A 425 -7.20 -12.51 -11.84
CA ASP A 425 -6.32 -11.76 -12.76
C ASP A 425 -5.12 -11.13 -12.05
N SER A 426 -5.36 -10.65 -10.83
CA SER A 426 -4.30 -10.11 -9.96
C SER A 426 -3.27 -11.19 -9.62
N LEU A 427 -3.73 -12.36 -9.18
CA LEU A 427 -2.87 -13.51 -8.88
C LEU A 427 -2.15 -14.01 -10.13
N SER A 428 -2.84 -14.10 -11.28
CA SER A 428 -2.22 -14.47 -12.57
C SER A 428 -1.02 -13.59 -12.88
N SER A 429 -1.14 -12.27 -12.66
CA SER A 429 -0.03 -11.32 -12.88
C SER A 429 1.15 -11.57 -11.94
N LEU A 430 0.88 -11.99 -10.70
CA LEU A 430 1.91 -12.22 -9.68
C LEU A 430 2.68 -13.54 -9.87
N TYR A 431 2.04 -14.61 -10.35
CA TYR A 431 2.76 -15.85 -10.71
C TYR A 431 3.76 -15.62 -11.85
N ARG A 432 3.52 -14.65 -12.73
CA ARG A 432 4.48 -14.22 -13.77
C ARG A 432 5.75 -13.68 -13.13
N TYR A 433 5.62 -12.95 -12.01
CA TYR A 433 6.75 -12.39 -11.29
C TYR A 433 7.57 -13.48 -10.57
N ASN A 434 6.91 -14.51 -10.01
CA ASN A 434 7.61 -15.70 -9.50
C ASN A 434 8.49 -16.33 -10.59
N MET A 435 7.90 -16.62 -11.76
CA MET A 435 8.66 -17.18 -12.89
C MET A 435 9.79 -16.28 -13.39
N PHE A 436 9.56 -14.96 -13.41
CA PHE A 436 10.56 -13.97 -13.80
C PHE A 436 11.76 -13.95 -12.84
N CYS A 437 11.52 -14.09 -11.53
CA CYS A 437 12.55 -14.03 -10.50
C CYS A 437 13.12 -15.38 -10.05
N ALA A 438 12.60 -16.51 -10.53
CA ALA A 438 13.07 -17.83 -10.14
C ALA A 438 14.43 -18.16 -10.76
N ILE A 439 15.28 -18.94 -10.08
CA ILE A 439 16.68 -19.18 -10.47
C ILE A 439 16.88 -20.60 -11.04
N ARG A 440 17.70 -20.68 -12.10
CA ARG A 440 18.19 -21.88 -12.77
C ARG A 440 19.49 -22.46 -12.19
N ASN A 441 20.05 -22.04 -11.05
CA ASN A 441 21.46 -22.42 -10.78
C ASN A 441 21.88 -22.54 -9.29
N PRO A 442 22.53 -23.66 -8.89
CA PRO A 442 23.24 -23.82 -7.61
C PRO A 442 24.63 -23.15 -7.49
N SER A 443 25.21 -22.58 -8.54
CA SER A 443 26.61 -22.11 -8.55
C SER A 443 26.87 -20.79 -9.33
N SER A 444 25.84 -20.13 -9.87
CA SER A 444 25.95 -18.85 -10.59
C SER A 444 25.69 -17.64 -9.67
N LYS A 445 26.21 -16.46 -10.07
CA LYS A 445 25.90 -15.16 -9.46
C LYS A 445 24.63 -14.48 -10.01
N ASN A 446 23.94 -15.07 -11.00
CA ASN A 446 22.49 -15.03 -11.23
C ASN A 446 22.16 -15.70 -12.58
N ASP A 447 21.19 -16.60 -12.61
CA ASP A 447 20.65 -17.14 -13.86
C ASP A 447 19.17 -17.47 -13.68
N TYR A 448 18.27 -16.73 -14.35
CA TYR A 448 16.82 -16.78 -14.09
C TYR A 448 16.11 -17.73 -15.05
N CYS A 449 14.96 -18.25 -14.61
CA CYS A 449 14.16 -19.19 -15.38
C CYS A 449 13.80 -18.65 -16.76
N ILE A 450 13.49 -17.36 -16.87
CA ILE A 450 13.15 -16.71 -18.14
C ILE A 450 14.16 -15.61 -18.50
N PRO A 451 14.93 -15.75 -19.59
CA PRO A 451 15.99 -14.81 -19.95
C PRO A 451 15.50 -13.54 -20.67
N ASN A 452 14.29 -13.53 -21.24
CA ASN A 452 13.74 -12.36 -21.94
C ASN A 452 12.20 -12.39 -22.00
N ASN A 453 11.61 -11.23 -22.34
CA ASN A 453 10.17 -11.06 -22.39
C ASN A 453 9.46 -12.00 -23.37
N VAL A 454 10.05 -12.28 -24.53
CA VAL A 454 9.43 -13.13 -25.55
C VAL A 454 9.23 -14.55 -25.02
N LYS A 455 10.23 -15.09 -24.32
CA LYS A 455 10.10 -16.39 -23.65
C LYS A 455 9.03 -16.34 -22.55
N LEU A 456 8.90 -15.24 -21.81
CA LEU A 456 7.85 -15.09 -20.80
C LEU A 456 6.46 -15.13 -21.46
N ASP A 457 6.26 -14.39 -22.55
CA ASP A 457 4.99 -14.34 -23.27
C ASP A 457 4.58 -15.73 -23.80
N ILE A 458 5.53 -16.53 -24.30
CA ILE A 458 5.30 -17.91 -24.77
C ILE A 458 4.87 -18.81 -23.61
N VAL A 459 5.54 -18.72 -22.46
CA VAL A 459 5.21 -19.49 -21.23
C VAL A 459 3.80 -19.21 -20.75
N LEU A 460 3.31 -17.98 -20.94
CA LEU A 460 2.00 -17.56 -20.47
C LEU A 460 0.88 -17.84 -21.46
N SER A 461 1.16 -17.82 -22.77
CA SER A 461 0.16 -17.95 -23.82
C SER A 461 0.00 -19.37 -24.36
N THR A 462 1.00 -20.23 -24.17
CA THR A 462 0.99 -21.59 -24.74
C THR A 462 1.53 -22.63 -23.77
N LEU A 463 0.83 -23.75 -23.66
CA LEU A 463 1.46 -25.02 -23.29
C LEU A 463 2.40 -25.37 -24.44
N SER A 464 3.71 -25.29 -24.23
CA SER A 464 4.68 -25.61 -25.29
C SER A 464 5.80 -26.50 -24.77
N GLU A 465 6.16 -27.49 -25.60
CA GLU A 465 7.29 -28.41 -25.45
C GLU A 465 8.61 -27.67 -25.15
N ILE A 466 8.81 -26.50 -25.77
CA ILE A 466 10.06 -25.72 -25.77
C ILE A 466 10.49 -25.27 -24.37
N ILE A 467 9.55 -25.19 -23.42
CA ILE A 467 9.78 -24.63 -22.09
C ILE A 467 10.19 -25.70 -21.07
N ILE A 468 9.79 -26.96 -21.28
CA ILE A 468 9.87 -28.00 -20.26
C ILE A 468 11.31 -28.46 -20.02
N ASP A 469 12.09 -28.70 -21.08
CA ASP A 469 13.49 -29.16 -20.98
C ASP A 469 14.41 -28.13 -20.30
N ASP A 470 14.15 -26.85 -20.50
CA ASP A 470 14.94 -25.72 -19.97
C ASP A 470 14.70 -25.50 -18.46
N LEU A 471 13.50 -25.80 -17.96
CA LEU A 471 13.08 -25.52 -16.57
C LEU A 471 13.23 -26.72 -15.65
N CYS A 472 12.99 -27.92 -16.15
CA CYS A 472 12.91 -29.13 -15.36
C CYS A 472 14.14 -29.51 -14.52
N PRO A 473 15.38 -29.19 -14.93
CA PRO A 473 16.55 -29.39 -14.07
C PRO A 473 16.53 -28.57 -12.78
N TYR A 474 15.68 -27.54 -12.67
CA TYR A 474 15.74 -26.55 -11.59
C TYR A 474 14.42 -26.46 -10.83
N ASN A 475 14.46 -26.76 -9.53
CA ASN A 475 13.26 -26.88 -8.69
C ASN A 475 12.42 -25.59 -8.68
N GLU A 476 13.05 -24.44 -8.44
CA GLU A 476 12.35 -23.15 -8.35
C GLU A 476 11.65 -22.76 -9.68
N CYS A 477 12.32 -23.04 -10.81
CA CYS A 477 11.74 -22.86 -12.14
C CYS A 477 10.55 -23.78 -12.40
N ARG A 478 10.72 -25.07 -12.07
CA ARG A 478 9.70 -26.09 -12.27
C ARG A 478 8.46 -25.81 -11.41
N GLU A 479 8.64 -25.43 -10.15
CA GLU A 479 7.54 -25.07 -9.24
C GLU A 479 6.81 -23.81 -9.69
N SER A 480 7.55 -22.77 -10.10
CA SER A 480 6.94 -21.55 -10.64
C SER A 480 6.09 -21.85 -11.88
N TYR A 481 6.54 -22.76 -12.75
CA TYR A 481 5.77 -23.14 -13.95
C TYR A 481 4.55 -23.98 -13.60
N LEU A 482 4.70 -24.91 -12.65
CA LEU A 482 3.60 -25.73 -12.15
C LEU A 482 2.46 -24.85 -11.62
N ASN A 483 2.76 -23.77 -10.90
CA ASN A 483 1.75 -22.87 -10.38
C ASN A 483 1.02 -22.10 -11.48
N ILE A 484 1.72 -21.67 -12.53
CA ILE A 484 1.11 -21.07 -13.74
C ILE A 484 0.16 -22.06 -14.41
N LEU A 485 0.59 -23.32 -14.59
CA LEU A 485 -0.24 -24.36 -15.20
C LEU A 485 -1.52 -24.65 -14.40
N LYS A 486 -1.40 -24.78 -13.07
CA LYS A 486 -2.56 -25.00 -12.20
C LYS A 486 -3.57 -23.85 -12.29
N GLN A 487 -3.08 -22.61 -12.30
CA GLN A 487 -3.93 -21.42 -12.41
C GLN A 487 -4.67 -21.36 -13.76
N ASN A 488 -3.93 -21.55 -14.87
CA ASN A 488 -4.53 -21.57 -16.19
C ASN A 488 -5.57 -22.69 -16.35
N TYR A 489 -5.31 -23.87 -15.77
CA TYR A 489 -6.27 -24.97 -15.72
C TYR A 489 -7.56 -24.59 -14.99
N GLU A 490 -7.47 -23.99 -13.79
CA GLU A 490 -8.65 -23.57 -13.02
C GLU A 490 -9.45 -22.47 -13.72
N ILE A 491 -8.79 -21.48 -14.34
CA ILE A 491 -9.45 -20.45 -15.16
C ILE A 491 -10.24 -21.11 -16.30
N MET A 492 -9.58 -22.01 -17.04
CA MET A 492 -10.19 -22.69 -18.18
C MET A 492 -11.36 -23.58 -17.74
N LYS A 493 -11.23 -24.28 -16.62
CA LYS A 493 -12.28 -25.14 -16.05
C LYS A 493 -13.52 -24.35 -15.62
N ASN A 494 -13.34 -23.15 -15.05
CA ASN A 494 -14.45 -22.28 -14.69
C ASN A 494 -15.16 -21.73 -15.93
N ASN A 495 -14.41 -21.26 -16.94
CA ASN A 495 -14.99 -20.79 -18.21
C ASN A 495 -15.81 -21.87 -18.94
N VAL A 496 -15.51 -23.15 -18.71
CA VAL A 496 -16.26 -24.29 -19.24
C VAL A 496 -17.58 -24.52 -18.50
N LYS A 497 -17.62 -24.33 -17.18
CA LYS A 497 -18.86 -24.48 -16.39
C LYS A 497 -19.92 -23.47 -16.80
N ASP A 498 -19.51 -22.28 -17.19
CA ASP A 498 -20.42 -21.17 -17.54
C ASP A 498 -20.90 -21.24 -19.00
N ASN A 499 -20.39 -22.17 -19.80
CA ASN A 499 -20.67 -22.29 -21.23
C ASN A 499 -21.39 -23.59 -21.58
N ASN A 500 -22.65 -23.53 -22.02
CA ASN A 500 -23.46 -24.70 -22.36
C ASN A 500 -23.07 -25.37 -23.71
N ASN A 501 -22.05 -24.87 -24.41
CA ASN A 501 -21.63 -25.38 -25.71
C ASN A 501 -20.11 -25.60 -25.72
N ILE A 502 -19.69 -26.74 -25.16
CA ILE A 502 -18.27 -27.10 -24.96
C ILE A 502 -17.74 -27.78 -26.23
N ASP A 503 -16.76 -27.15 -26.89
CA ASP A 503 -16.03 -27.72 -28.02
C ASP A 503 -15.07 -28.84 -27.54
N ASP A 504 -14.97 -29.94 -28.30
CA ASP A 504 -14.03 -31.06 -28.08
C ASP A 504 -12.58 -30.58 -27.92
N ARG A 505 -12.21 -29.46 -28.57
CA ARG A 505 -10.90 -28.83 -28.42
C ARG A 505 -10.61 -28.37 -27.00
N ILE A 506 -11.61 -27.81 -26.32
CA ILE A 506 -11.49 -27.31 -24.94
C ILE A 506 -11.31 -28.49 -23.98
N LEU A 507 -12.12 -29.55 -24.13
CA LEU A 507 -12.00 -30.78 -23.35
C LEU A 507 -10.64 -31.46 -23.53
N ARG A 508 -10.10 -31.48 -24.76
CA ARG A 508 -8.75 -32.02 -25.03
C ARG A 508 -7.67 -31.18 -24.35
N THR A 509 -7.77 -29.86 -24.40
CA THR A 509 -6.82 -28.95 -23.76
C THR A 509 -6.82 -29.11 -22.24
N LEU A 510 -7.99 -29.26 -21.60
CA LEU A 510 -8.09 -29.53 -20.16
C LEU A 510 -7.38 -30.83 -19.77
N LYS A 511 -7.51 -31.91 -20.56
CA LYS A 511 -6.78 -33.17 -20.32
C LYS A 511 -5.27 -32.99 -20.42
N ILE A 512 -4.80 -32.19 -21.38
CA ILE A 512 -3.37 -31.87 -21.52
C ILE A 512 -2.88 -31.13 -20.28
N TYR A 513 -3.63 -30.15 -19.76
CA TYR A 513 -3.29 -29.47 -18.51
C TYR A 513 -3.21 -30.46 -17.33
N GLU A 514 -4.21 -31.32 -17.14
CA GLU A 514 -4.24 -32.31 -16.04
C GLU A 514 -3.02 -33.23 -16.06
N GLU A 515 -2.71 -33.80 -17.22
CA GLU A 515 -1.57 -34.69 -17.39
C GLU A 515 -0.24 -33.94 -17.23
N SER A 516 -0.16 -32.71 -17.74
CA SER A 516 1.02 -31.85 -17.57
C SER A 516 1.31 -31.52 -16.11
N ILE A 517 0.28 -31.08 -15.38
CA ILE A 517 0.36 -30.77 -13.94
C ILE A 517 0.80 -32.01 -13.17
N LYS A 518 0.24 -33.18 -13.47
CA LYS A 518 0.61 -34.44 -12.84
C LYS A 518 2.08 -34.80 -13.08
N LEU A 519 2.51 -34.83 -14.33
CA LEU A 519 3.88 -35.21 -14.69
C LEU A 519 4.91 -34.23 -14.12
N LEU A 520 4.63 -32.93 -14.16
CA LEU A 520 5.52 -31.91 -13.62
C LEU A 520 5.61 -31.98 -12.08
N SER A 521 4.49 -32.30 -11.40
CA SER A 521 4.45 -32.54 -9.94
C SER A 521 5.22 -33.79 -9.53
N GLU A 522 5.20 -34.85 -10.36
CA GLU A 522 5.99 -36.07 -10.17
C GLU A 522 7.46 -35.93 -10.61
N ASN A 523 7.86 -34.73 -11.07
CA ASN A 523 9.18 -34.45 -11.64
C ASN A 523 9.54 -35.37 -12.83
N ARG A 524 8.53 -35.76 -13.62
CA ARG A 524 8.63 -36.65 -14.79
C ARG A 524 8.62 -35.84 -16.09
N CYS A 525 9.59 -34.95 -16.19
CA CYS A 525 9.75 -34.07 -17.34
C CYS A 525 10.12 -34.80 -18.63
N ASP A 526 10.79 -35.95 -18.50
CA ASP A 526 11.08 -36.88 -19.59
C ASP A 526 9.80 -37.27 -20.35
N LYS A 527 8.74 -37.57 -19.62
CA LYS A 527 7.45 -37.97 -20.21
C LYS A 527 6.58 -36.79 -20.58
N LEU A 528 6.75 -35.67 -19.88
CA LEU A 528 6.09 -34.42 -20.24
C LEU A 528 6.57 -33.91 -21.61
N ALA A 529 7.85 -34.08 -21.92
CA ALA A 529 8.43 -33.75 -23.24
C ALA A 529 7.96 -34.67 -24.37
N GLU A 530 7.34 -35.82 -24.05
CA GLU A 530 6.72 -36.73 -25.04
C GLU A 530 5.24 -36.39 -25.31
N MET A 531 4.65 -35.44 -24.58
CA MET A 531 3.26 -35.04 -24.77
C MET A 531 3.10 -34.16 -26.01
N ASP A 532 2.12 -34.51 -26.84
CA ASP A 532 1.76 -33.70 -27.99
C ASP A 532 0.89 -32.50 -27.57
N PHE A 533 1.51 -31.32 -27.54
CA PHE A 533 0.84 -30.05 -27.23
C PHE A 533 0.16 -29.41 -28.44
N TYR A 534 0.35 -29.93 -29.66
CA TYR A 534 -0.24 -29.37 -30.87
C TYR A 534 -1.71 -29.77 -31.00
N LEU A 535 -2.61 -28.78 -31.04
CA LEU A 535 -4.05 -28.97 -31.23
C LEU A 535 -4.47 -29.05 -32.72
N ASP A 536 -3.50 -29.22 -33.64
CA ASP A 536 -3.69 -28.99 -35.09
C ASP A 536 -4.48 -30.08 -35.84
N ASP A 537 -4.79 -31.23 -35.23
CA ASP A 537 -5.34 -32.37 -35.98
C ASP A 537 -6.84 -32.31 -36.34
N PHE A 538 -7.61 -31.31 -35.89
CA PHE A 538 -9.05 -31.27 -36.20
C PHE A 538 -9.43 -30.57 -37.53
N TYR A 539 -8.49 -29.86 -38.17
CA TYR A 539 -8.75 -29.32 -39.52
C TYR A 539 -8.83 -30.41 -40.60
N LEU A 540 -8.37 -31.62 -40.30
CA LEU A 540 -8.41 -32.74 -41.25
C LEU A 540 -9.65 -33.63 -41.09
N ASP A 541 -10.22 -33.83 -39.90
CA ASP A 541 -11.34 -34.78 -39.76
C ASP A 541 -12.69 -34.28 -40.33
N GLU A 542 -12.96 -32.97 -40.27
CA GLU A 542 -14.17 -32.39 -40.91
C GLU A 542 -14.00 -32.27 -42.44
N GLN A 543 -12.80 -31.97 -42.94
CA GLN A 543 -12.55 -31.97 -44.38
C GLN A 543 -12.36 -33.38 -44.96
N VAL A 544 -11.95 -34.37 -44.17
CA VAL A 544 -11.84 -35.78 -44.60
C VAL A 544 -13.23 -36.40 -44.71
N LYS A 545 -14.19 -36.09 -43.84
CA LYS A 545 -15.60 -36.50 -44.03
C LYS A 545 -16.24 -35.90 -45.29
N ILE A 546 -15.78 -34.74 -45.75
CA ILE A 546 -16.27 -34.09 -46.97
C ILE A 546 -15.49 -34.56 -48.23
N ASN A 547 -14.29 -35.12 -48.09
CA ASN A 547 -13.42 -35.48 -49.22
C ASN A 547 -13.08 -36.98 -49.35
N GLU A 548 -13.75 -37.87 -48.60
CA GLU A 548 -13.58 -39.33 -48.74
C GLU A 548 -13.98 -39.89 -50.13
N ASP A 549 -14.66 -39.11 -50.97
CA ASP A 549 -14.91 -39.48 -52.38
C ASP A 549 -13.78 -39.11 -53.35
N LYS A 550 -12.73 -38.38 -52.93
CA LYS A 550 -11.69 -37.87 -53.86
C LYS A 550 -10.24 -38.34 -53.65
N TYR A 551 -9.87 -38.92 -52.50
CA TYR A 551 -8.44 -39.19 -52.19
C TYR A 551 -8.03 -40.68 -52.07
N LYS A 552 -8.69 -41.59 -52.79
CA LYS A 552 -8.21 -42.99 -52.97
C LYS A 552 -6.95 -43.14 -53.85
N LYS A 553 -6.22 -42.08 -54.20
CA LYS A 553 -5.13 -42.15 -55.20
C LYS A 553 -3.71 -41.73 -54.79
N THR A 554 -3.44 -41.36 -53.54
CA THR A 554 -2.08 -40.87 -53.18
C THR A 554 -1.57 -41.38 -51.83
N LYS A 555 -1.60 -42.70 -51.62
CA LYS A 555 -0.78 -43.39 -50.61
C LYS A 555 0.48 -43.93 -51.26
N LYS A 556 1.56 -43.14 -51.27
CA LYS A 556 2.96 -43.60 -51.33
C LYS A 556 3.89 -42.38 -51.26
N ILE A 557 4.94 -42.48 -50.44
CA ILE A 557 6.05 -41.51 -50.24
C ILE A 557 5.64 -40.44 -49.20
N VAL A 558 6.14 -40.36 -47.95
CA VAL A 558 7.49 -40.51 -47.41
C VAL A 558 7.44 -41.05 -45.96
N LYS A 559 8.09 -42.19 -45.71
CA LYS A 559 8.70 -42.50 -44.39
C LYS A 559 10.20 -42.40 -44.61
N LYS A 560 10.89 -41.44 -44.00
CA LYS A 560 12.32 -41.59 -43.66
C LYS A 560 12.78 -40.55 -42.63
N LYS A 561 13.06 -41.07 -41.44
CA LYS A 561 13.85 -40.46 -40.36
C LYS A 561 15.18 -39.92 -40.91
N GLY A 562 15.52 -38.68 -40.59
CA GLY A 562 16.86 -38.12 -40.77
C GLY A 562 17.77 -38.53 -39.61
N LYS A 563 18.84 -39.29 -39.91
CA LYS A 563 20.01 -39.46 -39.03
C LYS A 563 21.01 -38.34 -39.33
N CYS A 564 21.65 -37.83 -38.28
CA CYS A 564 22.81 -36.95 -38.30
C CYS A 564 23.89 -37.43 -39.28
N ASN A 565 24.59 -36.51 -39.95
CA ASN A 565 25.93 -36.80 -40.45
C ASN A 565 26.85 -35.57 -40.45
N ASN A 566 28.11 -35.85 -40.06
CA ASN A 566 29.25 -34.97 -39.90
C ASN A 566 29.58 -34.11 -41.13
N ASN A 567 29.94 -32.85 -40.88
CA ASN A 567 30.67 -32.02 -41.83
C ASN A 567 32.16 -32.35 -41.77
N ASN A 568 32.68 -32.85 -42.89
CA ASN A 568 34.08 -32.74 -43.28
C ASN A 568 34.11 -32.54 -44.80
N ASN A 569 34.53 -31.36 -45.26
CA ASN A 569 35.56 -31.24 -46.28
C ASN A 569 35.87 -29.78 -46.63
N ASN A 570 37.14 -29.44 -46.43
CA ASN A 570 37.90 -28.43 -47.16
C ASN A 570 37.86 -28.70 -48.67
N ASN A 571 37.71 -27.65 -49.47
CA ASN A 571 38.75 -27.06 -50.35
C ASN A 571 38.12 -26.37 -51.57
N ASN A 572 38.56 -25.12 -51.77
CA ASN A 572 38.97 -24.47 -53.03
C ASN A 572 38.02 -24.59 -54.24
N ASN A 573 37.64 -23.49 -54.92
CA ASN A 573 38.52 -22.43 -55.40
C ASN A 573 37.68 -21.31 -56.04
N ASN A 574 38.17 -20.08 -55.84
CA ASN A 574 38.27 -18.98 -56.81
C ASN A 574 37.03 -18.37 -57.50
N ASN A 575 36.89 -17.09 -57.18
CA ASN A 575 37.04 -15.91 -58.07
C ASN A 575 35.78 -15.14 -58.48
N ASN A 576 35.90 -13.86 -58.11
CA ASN A 576 35.59 -12.65 -58.87
C ASN A 576 34.17 -12.08 -58.85
N ASN A 577 34.11 -10.90 -58.24
CA ASN A 577 33.63 -9.64 -58.81
C ASN A 577 32.23 -9.66 -59.44
N ASN A 578 31.27 -8.96 -58.82
CA ASN A 578 31.08 -7.52 -59.00
C ASN A 578 29.78 -7.05 -58.33
N LYS A 579 29.87 -5.84 -57.79
CA LYS A 579 28.85 -4.80 -57.57
C LYS A 579 27.46 -5.07 -58.16
N ASN A 580 26.43 -4.97 -57.32
CA ASN A 580 25.63 -3.74 -57.14
C ASN A 580 24.85 -3.79 -55.83
#